data_AF-G2FMS3-F1
#
_entry.id   AF-G2FMS3-F1
#
_cell.length_a   1.000
_cell.length_b   1.000
_cell.length_c   1.000
_cell.angle_alpha   90.00
_cell.angle_beta   90.00
_cell.angle_gamma   90.00
#
_symmetry.space_group_name_H-M   'P 1'
#
loop_
_entity.id
_entity.type
_entity.pdbx_description
1 polymer ?
#
loop_
_entity_poly.entity_id
_entity_poly.type
_entity_poly.pdbx_seq_one_letter_code
_entity_poly.pdbx_strand_id
1 'polypeptide(L)'
;MFTIFMYIVAFSFLFLSYFMDKKKTLKALKKAWKSFENILPQFLSILVIIGIMLAVLSPEIISGLIGQKSGWLGMLIASLIGSITLIPGFVAFPLASALLKSGAGFMQIAVFISTLMMVGIVTIPVEIKYFGKKSDNTEK
;
A
#
# COMPACT_ATOMS: atom_id res chain seq x y z
N MET A 1 4.50 0.51 23.87
CA MET A 1 5.40 -0.54 24.43
C MET A 1 5.90 -1.51 23.36
N PHE A 2 5.03 -2.11 22.54
CA PHE A 2 5.42 -3.03 21.46
C PHE A 2 6.44 -2.46 20.45
N THR A 3 6.22 -1.23 19.96
CA THR A 3 7.14 -0.57 19.01
C THR A 3 8.54 -0.36 19.59
N ILE A 4 8.61 0.02 20.87
CA ILE A 4 9.89 0.22 21.58
C ILE A 4 10.64 -1.10 21.68
N PHE A 5 9.93 -2.18 22.04
CA PHE A 5 10.50 -3.53 22.08
C PHE A 5 11.08 -3.95 20.71
N MET A 6 10.32 -3.75 19.62
CA MET A 6 10.81 -4.05 18.27
C MET A 6 12.08 -3.27 17.90
N TYR A 7 12.17 -1.99 18.26
CA TYR A 7 13.38 -1.21 18.02
C TYR A 7 14.56 -1.71 18.83
N ILE A 8 14.37 -2.06 20.11
CA ILE A 8 15.44 -2.62 20.94
C ILE A 8 16.00 -3.91 20.33
N VAL A 9 15.12 -4.82 19.89
CA VAL A 9 15.52 -6.07 19.24
C VAL A 9 16.28 -5.80 17.93
N ALA A 10 15.77 -4.91 17.09
CA ALA A 10 16.41 -4.55 15.83
C ALA A 10 17.81 -3.94 16.02
N PHE A 11 17.95 -3.00 16.95
CA PHE A 11 19.25 -2.42 17.29
C PHE A 11 20.20 -3.46 17.88
N SER A 12 19.72 -4.33 18.75
CA SER A 12 20.54 -5.41 19.34
C SER A 12 21.10 -6.33 18.26
N PHE A 13 20.29 -6.76 17.28
CA PHE A 13 20.77 -7.56 16.15
C PHE A 13 21.71 -6.79 15.23
N LEU A 14 21.49 -5.49 15.03
CA LEU A 14 22.39 -4.66 14.24
C LEU A 14 23.76 -4.50 14.93
N PHE A 15 23.78 -4.31 16.25
CA PHE A 15 25.00 -4.29 17.05
C PHE A 15 25.72 -5.64 17.01
N LEU A 16 25.00 -6.76 17.23
CA LEU A 16 25.57 -8.10 17.13
C LEU A 16 26.17 -8.36 15.73
N SER A 17 25.45 -8.01 14.67
CA SER A 17 25.93 -8.11 13.29
C SER A 17 27.20 -7.28 13.08
N TYR A 18 27.24 -6.05 13.62
CA TYR A 18 28.40 -5.17 13.52
C TYR A 18 29.63 -5.74 14.24
N PHE A 19 29.46 -6.36 15.41
CA PHE A 19 30.57 -7.02 16.12
C PHE A 19 31.09 -8.25 15.38
N MET A 20 30.23 -8.99 14.68
CA MET A 20 30.62 -10.17 13.91
C MET A 20 31.34 -9.83 12.61
N ASP A 21 30.81 -8.90 11.79
CA ASP A 21 31.41 -8.54 10.51
C ASP A 21 31.04 -7.10 10.10
N LYS A 22 31.82 -6.14 10.61
CA LYS A 22 31.67 -4.70 10.33
C LYS A 22 31.56 -4.40 8.83
N LYS A 23 32.36 -5.07 7.99
CA LYS A 23 32.40 -4.82 6.54
C LYS A 23 31.09 -5.24 5.88
N LYS A 24 30.57 -6.42 6.22
CA LYS A 24 29.27 -6.88 5.70
C LYS A 24 28.11 -6.02 6.21
N THR A 25 28.09 -5.66 7.50
CA THR A 25 27.04 -4.81 8.07
C THR A 25 26.98 -3.44 7.39
N LEU A 26 28.13 -2.77 7.20
CA LEU A 26 28.17 -1.47 6.52
C LEU A 26 27.75 -1.58 5.04
N LYS A 27 28.14 -2.66 4.35
CA LYS A 27 27.70 -2.91 2.97
C LYS A 27 26.19 -3.14 2.88
N ALA A 28 25.62 -3.89 3.82
CA ALA A 28 24.18 -4.11 3.90
C ALA A 28 23.42 -2.80 4.19
N LEU A 29 23.89 -1.99 5.15
CA LEU A 29 23.31 -0.68 5.46
C LEU A 29 23.36 0.27 4.26
N LYS A 30 24.49 0.33 3.53
CA LYS A 30 24.60 1.15 2.32
C LYS A 30 23.65 0.68 1.21
N LYS A 31 23.48 -0.63 1.05
CA LYS A 31 22.52 -1.21 0.10
C LYS A 31 21.07 -0.86 0.50
N ALA A 32 20.73 -0.98 1.77
CA ALA A 32 19.42 -0.61 2.30
C ALA A 32 19.14 0.88 2.08
N TRP A 33 20.10 1.75 2.38
CA TRP A 33 19.99 3.19 2.16
C TRP A 33 19.77 3.53 0.69
N LYS A 34 20.56 2.96 -0.22
CA LYS A 34 20.38 3.17 -1.66
C LYS A 34 19.02 2.67 -2.16
N SER A 35 18.55 1.53 -1.64
CA SER A 35 17.21 1.02 -1.96
C SER A 35 16.12 1.96 -1.45
N PHE A 36 16.30 2.55 -0.27
CA PHE A 36 15.39 3.54 0.30
C PHE A 36 15.36 4.82 -0.54
N GLU A 37 16.52 5.38 -0.91
CA GLU A 37 16.62 6.54 -1.79
C GLU A 37 15.95 6.31 -3.16
N ASN A 38 16.01 5.09 -3.70
CA ASN A 38 15.35 4.79 -4.97
C ASN A 38 13.82 4.83 -4.88
N ILE A 39 13.24 4.39 -3.76
CA ILE A 39 11.77 4.38 -3.57
C ILE A 39 11.24 5.71 -3.06
N LEU A 40 12.09 6.52 -2.41
CA LEU A 40 11.69 7.73 -1.69
C LEU A 40 11.03 8.80 -2.60
N PRO A 41 11.56 9.14 -3.79
CA PRO A 41 10.93 10.11 -4.68
C PRO A 41 9.52 9.69 -5.11
N GLN A 42 9.36 8.42 -5.50
CA GLN A 42 8.06 7.88 -5.88
C GLN A 42 7.09 7.89 -4.69
N PHE A 43 7.58 7.51 -3.51
CA PHE A 43 6.79 7.51 -2.29
C PHE A 43 6.29 8.91 -1.93
N LEU A 44 7.18 9.92 -1.93
CA LEU A 44 6.85 11.31 -1.65
C LEU A 44 5.85 11.88 -2.66
N SER A 45 6.05 11.61 -3.95
CA SER A 45 5.11 12.06 -5.00
C SER A 45 3.70 11.53 -4.75
N ILE A 46 3.55 10.25 -4.38
CA ILE A 46 2.24 9.68 -4.09
C ILE A 46 1.65 10.29 -2.81
N LEU A 47 2.45 10.51 -1.76
CA LEU A 47 1.98 11.17 -0.53
C LEU A 47 1.48 12.59 -0.79
N VAL A 48 2.16 13.37 -1.65
CA VAL A 48 1.73 14.71 -2.04
C VAL A 48 0.41 14.67 -2.79
N ILE A 49 0.27 13.78 -3.78
CA ILE A 49 -0.98 13.60 -4.53
C ILE A 49 -2.12 13.24 -3.59
N ILE A 50 -1.92 12.28 -2.68
CA ILE A 50 -2.90 11.90 -1.67
C ILE A 50 -3.26 13.08 -0.77
N GLY A 51 -2.27 13.85 -0.31
CA GLY A 51 -2.49 15.04 0.52
C GLY A 51 -3.35 16.08 -0.19
N ILE A 52 -3.09 16.33 -1.47
CA ILE A 52 -3.90 17.23 -2.29
C ILE A 52 -5.31 16.66 -2.48
N MET A 53 -5.44 15.37 -2.78
CA MET A 53 -6.74 14.72 -2.91
C MET A 53 -7.56 14.84 -1.63
N LEU A 54 -6.96 14.58 -0.45
CA LEU A 54 -7.65 14.71 0.83
C LEU A 54 -7.93 16.17 1.22
N ALA A 55 -7.16 17.13 0.71
CA ALA A 55 -7.47 18.55 0.88
C ALA A 55 -8.68 18.99 0.03
N VAL A 56 -8.85 18.37 -1.15
CA VAL A 56 -9.99 18.64 -2.05
C VAL A 56 -11.24 17.85 -1.64
N LEU A 57 -11.08 16.58 -1.26
CA LEU A 57 -12.15 15.75 -0.73
C LEU A 57 -12.35 16.08 0.75
N SER A 58 -13.35 16.92 1.04
CA SER A 58 -13.70 17.23 2.42
C SER A 58 -14.11 15.95 3.19
N PRO A 59 -13.90 15.89 4.53
CA PRO A 59 -14.31 14.75 5.34
C PRO A 59 -15.80 14.39 5.17
N GLU A 60 -16.66 15.36 4.86
CA GLU A 60 -18.08 15.15 4.60
C GLU A 60 -18.31 14.36 3.31
N ILE A 61 -17.56 14.66 2.24
CA ILE A 61 -17.62 13.93 0.97
C ILE A 61 -17.12 12.50 1.17
N ILE A 62 -15.99 12.33 1.87
CA ILE A 62 -15.42 11.01 2.18
C ILE A 62 -16.41 10.19 3.01
N SER A 63 -16.98 10.78 4.05
CA SER A 63 -17.95 10.11 4.92
C SER A 63 -19.26 9.78 4.18
N GLY A 64 -19.68 10.61 3.23
CA GLY A 64 -20.88 10.39 2.41
C GLY A 64 -20.70 9.28 1.38
N LEU A 65 -19.56 9.23 0.69
CA LEU A 65 -19.30 8.25 -0.38
C LEU A 65 -18.79 6.91 0.15
N ILE A 66 -17.81 6.93 1.05
CA ILE A 66 -17.11 5.72 1.53
C ILE A 66 -17.09 5.62 3.07
N GLY A 67 -17.89 6.41 3.79
CA GLY A 67 -18.02 6.32 5.23
C GLY A 67 -18.85 5.12 5.70
N GLN A 68 -18.90 4.88 7.01
CA GLN A 68 -19.64 3.71 7.55
C GLN A 68 -21.12 3.69 7.15
N LYS A 69 -21.75 4.86 6.99
CA LYS A 69 -23.16 4.99 6.64
C LYS A 69 -23.46 4.78 5.15
N SER A 70 -22.46 4.72 4.27
CA SER A 70 -22.68 4.52 2.82
C SER A 70 -23.02 3.08 2.45
N GLY A 71 -22.86 2.13 3.39
CA GLY A 71 -23.26 0.73 3.22
C GLY A 71 -22.67 0.07 1.96
N TRP A 72 -23.51 -0.69 1.25
CA TRP A 72 -23.09 -1.45 0.06
C TRP A 72 -22.66 -0.57 -1.12
N LEU A 73 -23.27 0.61 -1.30
CA LEU A 73 -22.88 1.54 -2.36
C LEU A 73 -21.44 2.03 -2.16
N GLY A 74 -21.05 2.36 -0.93
CA GLY A 74 -19.68 2.76 -0.63
C GLY A 74 -18.68 1.64 -0.85
N MET A 75 -19.04 0.38 -0.55
CA MET A 75 -18.18 -0.76 -0.86
C MET A 75 -18.01 -0.97 -2.37
N LEU A 76 -19.05 -0.76 -3.17
CA LEU A 76 -18.97 -0.86 -4.63
C LEU A 76 -18.09 0.26 -5.22
N ILE A 77 -18.23 1.49 -4.73
CA ILE A 77 -17.37 2.61 -5.14
C ILE A 77 -15.91 2.32 -4.75
N ALA A 78 -15.69 1.90 -3.51
CA ALA A 78 -14.37 1.53 -3.00
C ALA A 78 -13.73 0.39 -3.81
N SER A 79 -14.50 -0.64 -4.17
CA SER A 79 -14.01 -1.78 -4.92
C SER A 79 -13.60 -1.41 -6.34
N LEU A 80 -14.39 -0.56 -7.02
CA LEU A 80 -14.09 -0.05 -8.36
C LEU A 80 -12.82 0.82 -8.35
N ILE A 81 -12.74 1.77 -7.42
CA ILE A 81 -11.55 2.63 -7.29
C ILE A 81 -10.32 1.78 -7.00
N GLY A 82 -10.42 0.82 -6.07
CA GLY A 82 -9.33 -0.10 -5.75
C GLY A 82 -8.87 -0.89 -6.97
N SER A 83 -9.79 -1.47 -7.73
CA SER A 83 -9.49 -2.31 -8.91
C SER A 83 -8.79 -1.56 -10.06
N ILE A 84 -9.04 -0.25 -10.18
CA ILE A 84 -8.42 0.60 -11.20
C ILE A 84 -7.07 1.16 -10.71
N THR A 85 -6.97 1.38 -9.41
CA THR A 85 -5.78 1.99 -8.81
C THR A 85 -4.68 0.94 -8.69
N LEU A 86 -3.43 1.29 -9.03
CA LEU A 86 -2.28 0.41 -8.84
C LEU A 86 -1.24 1.11 -7.96
N ILE A 87 -1.41 0.98 -6.64
CA ILE A 87 -0.55 1.59 -5.64
C ILE A 87 0.23 0.49 -4.90
N PRO A 88 1.54 0.64 -4.70
CA PRO A 88 2.31 -0.32 -3.90
C PRO A 88 1.77 -0.45 -2.47
N GLY A 89 1.81 -1.66 -1.91
CA GLY A 89 1.25 -1.93 -0.58
C GLY A 89 1.79 -1.03 0.53
N PHE A 90 3.08 -0.66 0.47
CA PHE A 90 3.69 0.24 1.47
C PHE A 90 3.10 1.66 1.48
N VAL A 91 2.40 2.08 0.42
CA VAL A 91 1.70 3.37 0.32
C VAL A 91 0.20 3.23 0.58
N ALA A 92 -0.37 2.07 0.22
CA ALA A 92 -1.78 1.78 0.43
C ALA A 92 -2.19 1.86 1.92
N PHE A 93 -1.35 1.38 2.84
CA PHE A 93 -1.67 1.41 4.27
C PHE A 93 -1.69 2.83 4.88
N PRO A 94 -0.69 3.71 4.64
CA PRO A 94 -0.80 5.12 5.02
C PRO A 94 -2.05 5.80 4.45
N LEU A 95 -2.38 5.56 3.18
CA LEU A 95 -3.59 6.10 2.55
C LEU A 95 -4.86 5.64 3.26
N ALA A 96 -4.97 4.34 3.52
CA ALA A 96 -6.10 3.76 4.23
C ALA A 96 -6.28 4.37 5.63
N SER A 97 -5.17 4.54 6.35
CA SER A 97 -5.17 5.22 7.67
C SER A 97 -5.65 6.66 7.57
N ALA A 98 -5.20 7.40 6.55
CA ALA A 98 -5.63 8.78 6.33
C ALA A 98 -7.13 8.88 6.00
N LEU A 99 -7.63 8.01 5.10
CA LEU A 99 -9.05 7.95 4.76
C LEU A 99 -9.93 7.58 5.96
N LEU A 100 -9.50 6.61 6.77
CA LEU A 100 -10.19 6.25 8.03
C LEU A 100 -10.27 7.43 8.98
N LYS A 101 -9.16 8.17 9.15
CA LYS A 101 -9.14 9.40 9.97
C LYS A 101 -10.06 10.50 9.42
N SER A 102 -10.25 10.54 8.10
CA SER A 102 -11.17 11.45 7.41
C SER A 102 -12.62 10.96 7.34
N GLY A 103 -12.98 9.86 8.03
CA GLY A 103 -14.36 9.38 8.16
C GLY A 103 -14.77 8.24 7.24
N ALA A 104 -13.84 7.64 6.49
CA ALA A 104 -14.11 6.42 5.73
C ALA A 104 -14.46 5.25 6.67
N GLY A 105 -15.31 4.34 6.21
CA GLY A 105 -15.71 3.16 6.97
C GLY A 105 -14.71 2.02 6.86
N PHE A 106 -14.60 1.22 7.94
CA PHE A 106 -13.66 0.09 7.98
C PHE A 106 -13.92 -0.95 6.89
N MET A 107 -15.19 -1.27 6.62
CA MET A 107 -15.54 -2.23 5.57
C MET A 107 -15.18 -1.71 4.18
N GLN A 108 -15.45 -0.43 3.90
CA GLN A 108 -15.14 0.22 2.64
C GLN A 108 -13.64 0.25 2.40
N ILE A 109 -12.85 0.55 3.44
CA ILE A 109 -11.39 0.55 3.37
C ILE A 109 -10.83 -0.87 3.21
N ALA A 110 -11.40 -1.87 3.88
CA ALA A 110 -11.01 -3.26 3.70
C ALA A 110 -11.28 -3.73 2.27
N VAL A 111 -12.44 -3.39 1.71
CA VAL A 111 -12.80 -3.69 0.31
C VAL A 111 -11.86 -2.96 -0.66
N PHE A 112 -11.59 -1.66 -0.43
CA PHE A 112 -10.65 -0.88 -1.23
C PHE A 112 -9.26 -1.51 -1.26
N ILE A 113 -8.67 -1.83 -0.11
CA ILE A 113 -7.33 -2.46 -0.05
C ILE A 113 -7.37 -3.84 -0.71
N SER A 114 -8.42 -4.61 -0.49
CA SER A 114 -8.54 -5.96 -1.06
C SER A 114 -8.57 -5.91 -2.57
N THR A 115 -9.40 -5.05 -3.18
CA THR A 115 -9.47 -4.95 -4.64
C THR A 115 -8.24 -4.28 -5.24
N LEU A 116 -7.66 -3.30 -4.56
CA LEU A 116 -6.38 -2.69 -4.93
C LEU A 116 -5.25 -3.72 -5.07
N MET A 117 -5.23 -4.75 -4.21
CA MET A 117 -4.18 -5.77 -4.25
C MET A 117 -4.54 -6.99 -5.10
N MET A 118 -5.82 -7.37 -5.18
CA MET A 118 -6.25 -8.61 -5.84
C MET A 118 -6.77 -8.41 -7.26
N VAL A 119 -7.31 -7.24 -7.61
CA VAL A 119 -7.97 -7.00 -8.89
C VAL A 119 -7.14 -6.03 -9.70
N GLY A 120 -6.36 -6.58 -10.65
CA GLY A 120 -5.45 -5.80 -11.47
C GLY A 120 -6.06 -5.39 -12.81
N ILE A 121 -7.06 -4.51 -12.84
CA ILE A 121 -7.67 -4.09 -14.14
C ILE A 121 -6.61 -3.47 -15.06
N VAL A 122 -5.71 -2.68 -14.49
CA VAL A 122 -4.60 -2.05 -15.22
C VAL A 122 -3.57 -3.08 -15.67
N THR A 123 -3.45 -4.23 -14.99
CA THR A 123 -2.52 -5.31 -15.34
C THR A 123 -3.10 -6.32 -16.32
N ILE A 124 -4.42 -6.32 -16.59
CA ILE A 124 -5.08 -7.19 -17.58
C ILE A 124 -4.35 -7.23 -18.94
N PRO A 125 -3.92 -6.12 -19.56
CA PRO A 125 -3.23 -6.19 -20.86
C PRO A 125 -1.89 -6.93 -20.78
N VAL A 126 -1.20 -6.79 -19.66
CA VAL A 126 0.06 -7.49 -19.39
C VAL A 126 -0.22 -8.97 -19.16
N GLU A 127 -1.24 -9.29 -18.35
CA GLU A 127 -1.65 -10.66 -18.09
C GLU A 127 -2.08 -11.39 -19.37
N ILE A 128 -2.89 -10.76 -20.24
CA ILE A 128 -3.28 -11.33 -21.54
C ILE A 128 -2.05 -11.58 -22.41
N LYS A 129 -1.04 -10.70 -22.37
CA LYS A 129 0.18 -10.85 -23.16
C LYS A 129 1.04 -12.03 -22.69
N TYR A 130 1.10 -12.28 -21.37
CA TYR A 130 1.93 -13.35 -20.80
C TYR A 130 1.20 -14.69 -20.66
N PHE A 131 -0.09 -14.69 -20.35
CA PHE A 131 -0.90 -15.88 -20.08
C PHE A 131 -1.89 -16.24 -21.20
N GLY A 132 -2.06 -15.36 -22.21
CA GLY A 132 -3.05 -15.54 -23.26
C GLY A 132 -4.46 -15.06 -22.85
N LYS A 133 -5.33 -14.91 -23.85
CA LYS A 133 -6.69 -14.35 -23.67
C LYS A 133 -7.70 -15.35 -23.06
N LYS A 134 -7.31 -16.62 -22.93
CA LYS A 134 -8.06 -17.70 -22.30
C LYS A 134 -7.14 -18.31 -21.25
N SER A 135 -7.60 -18.42 -20.00
CA SER A 135 -7.11 -19.49 -19.13
C SER A 135 -7.47 -20.79 -19.83
N ASP A 136 -6.50 -21.39 -20.51
CA ASP A 136 -6.70 -22.64 -21.22
C ASP A 136 -6.94 -23.71 -20.16
N ASN A 137 -8.16 -24.24 -20.16
CA ASN A 137 -8.59 -25.32 -19.29
C ASN A 137 -8.20 -26.64 -19.98
N THR A 138 -6.90 -26.82 -20.20
CA THR A 138 -6.30 -28.00 -20.85
C THR A 138 -5.19 -28.53 -19.97
N GLU A 139 -5.58 -29.16 -18.87
CA GLU A 139 -4.94 -30.42 -18.51
C GLU A 139 -5.12 -31.39 -19.69
N LYS A 140 -4.05 -31.62 -20.44
CA LYS A 140 -3.77 -32.90 -21.12
C LYS A 140 -2.27 -33.14 -21.12
#